data_AF-A0AAN4VUB7-F1
#
_entry.id   AF-A0AAN4VUB7-F1
#
_cell.length_a   1.000
_cell.length_b   1.000
_cell.length_c   1.000
_cell.angle_alpha   90.00
_cell.angle_beta   90.00
_cell.angle_gamma   90.00
#
_symmetry.space_group_name_H-M   'P 1'
#
loop_
_entity.id
_entity.type
_entity.pdbx_description
1 polymer ?
#
loop_
_entity_poly.entity_id
_entity_poly.type
_entity_poly.pdbx_seq_one_letter_code
_entity_poly.pdbx_strand_id
1 'polypeptide(L)'
;MAVFAQQEDEQDQEDIEQIEILNFGKKYKARMDSLERVTEELRYDSLYYLLEPEYVVIAPTALMDTLKLSNIDTLKFFFPPKVLLVDVNHYNDSISVYQASTDTMELRMNPKFMLVPEGYEVEPDEKPKYWTHGGYLRVHMAQVSLTNWNPGGESSLNATTEFKVWASKKKGHVELENRMELQYGVIRSGQKLEKNNDQIWLVSRQSRQITNSWQLSALEDFRTQFQPGFTINDDNSKNYISNFMAPANLELSLGFSYNRIKNLNVLVSPIKGKVTFLLDDQLSQDGAHGVEAGKKFRSQLGSGIFLDLKETEILPNIYYTSSVNLFAGFQAFSQVAVDWRNDIRFRVNRYMSTNFSSRLVYDHDVAVSRDDGTSGPALQMRNEISLVFILDYSK
;
A
#
# COMPACT_ATOMS: atom_id res chain seq x y z
N MET A 1 50.92 -75.88 -35.37
CA MET A 1 49.83 -75.28 -34.58
C MET A 1 50.23 -73.84 -34.28
N ALA A 2 49.40 -72.87 -34.62
CA ALA A 2 49.60 -71.46 -34.23
C ALA A 2 48.77 -71.19 -32.96
N VAL A 3 49.36 -70.42 -32.05
CA VAL A 3 49.16 -70.43 -30.58
C VAL A 3 49.75 -69.08 -30.09
N PHE A 4 49.22 -68.32 -29.11
CA PHE A 4 48.22 -68.57 -28.06
C PHE A 4 47.21 -67.39 -27.91
N ALA A 5 46.38 -67.50 -26.87
CA ALA A 5 45.41 -66.58 -26.27
C ALA A 5 45.96 -65.15 -25.94
N GLN A 6 45.20 -64.17 -25.40
CA GLN A 6 44.01 -64.26 -24.54
C GLN A 6 43.14 -62.98 -24.53
N GLN A 7 41.99 -63.07 -23.84
CA GLN A 7 41.03 -62.05 -23.35
C GLN A 7 41.51 -60.59 -23.21
N GLU A 8 40.66 -59.55 -23.30
CA GLU A 8 39.20 -59.53 -23.56
C GLU A 8 38.86 -58.49 -24.68
N ASP A 9 37.96 -57.48 -24.65
CA ASP A 9 37.00 -56.93 -23.67
C ASP A 9 35.87 -56.17 -24.42
N GLU A 10 34.80 -55.72 -23.75
CA GLU A 10 33.76 -54.85 -24.33
C GLU A 10 33.97 -53.37 -23.94
N GLN A 11 34.11 -52.46 -24.91
CA GLN A 11 34.05 -51.01 -24.63
C GLN A 11 33.56 -50.16 -25.82
N ASP A 12 32.44 -49.48 -25.58
CA ASP A 12 31.94 -48.21 -26.11
C ASP A 12 32.28 -47.80 -27.57
N GLN A 13 31.25 -47.85 -28.43
CA GLN A 13 31.15 -46.92 -29.55
C GLN A 13 30.60 -45.59 -29.03
N GLU A 14 31.46 -44.59 -28.85
CA GLU A 14 31.01 -43.21 -28.56
C GLU A 14 30.15 -42.67 -29.72
N ASP A 15 29.03 -42.03 -29.40
CA ASP A 15 28.17 -41.36 -30.38
C ASP A 15 28.92 -40.18 -31.04
N ILE A 16 29.19 -40.29 -32.34
CA ILE A 16 30.00 -39.32 -33.08
C ILE A 16 29.15 -38.09 -33.45
N GLU A 17 29.20 -37.05 -32.62
CA GLU A 17 28.53 -35.75 -32.84
C GLU A 17 28.84 -35.18 -34.24
N GLN A 18 27.78 -34.88 -35.01
CA GLN A 18 27.86 -34.33 -36.37
C GLN A 18 27.25 -32.92 -36.43
N ILE A 19 28.11 -31.93 -36.64
CA ILE A 19 27.72 -30.53 -36.63
C ILE A 19 27.24 -30.12 -38.02
N GLU A 20 26.01 -29.59 -38.11
CA GLU A 20 25.55 -28.88 -39.30
C GLU A 20 25.82 -27.37 -39.21
N ILE A 21 26.63 -26.85 -40.13
CA ILE A 21 26.94 -25.42 -40.25
C ILE A 21 26.16 -24.84 -41.43
N LEU A 22 25.44 -23.74 -41.18
CA LEU A 22 24.71 -22.98 -42.19
C LEU A 22 25.48 -21.69 -42.52
N ASN A 23 25.88 -21.51 -43.78
CA ASN A 23 26.50 -20.27 -44.26
C ASN A 23 25.88 -19.86 -45.62
N PHE A 24 25.33 -18.64 -45.69
CA PHE A 24 24.61 -18.05 -46.84
C PHE A 24 23.74 -19.05 -47.63
N GLY A 25 22.90 -19.83 -46.92
CA GLY A 25 21.96 -20.79 -47.51
C GLY A 25 22.54 -22.13 -47.93
N LYS A 26 23.83 -22.41 -47.67
CA LYS A 26 24.45 -23.73 -47.84
C LYS A 26 24.63 -24.42 -46.50
N LYS A 27 24.36 -25.73 -46.47
CA LYS A 27 24.66 -26.62 -45.35
C LYS A 27 26.02 -27.30 -45.55
N TYR A 28 26.78 -27.42 -44.48
CA TYR A 28 28.01 -28.19 -44.37
C TYR A 28 27.90 -29.15 -43.19
N LYS A 29 28.50 -30.33 -43.29
CA LYS A 29 28.65 -31.27 -42.17
C LYS A 29 30.11 -31.38 -41.75
N ALA A 30 30.38 -31.18 -40.47
CA ALA A 30 31.71 -31.26 -39.87
C ALA A 30 31.69 -32.15 -38.61
N ARG A 31 32.88 -32.58 -38.19
CA ARG A 31 33.12 -33.22 -36.89
C ARG A 31 33.64 -32.19 -35.91
N MET A 32 33.43 -32.42 -34.61
CA MET A 32 33.97 -31.58 -33.53
C MET A 32 35.50 -31.47 -33.59
N ASP A 33 36.20 -32.58 -33.89
CA ASP A 33 37.68 -32.66 -34.03
C ASP A 33 38.26 -31.83 -35.20
N SER A 34 37.41 -31.36 -36.12
CA SER A 34 37.81 -30.78 -37.39
C SER A 34 37.54 -29.27 -37.47
N LEU A 35 37.01 -28.67 -36.39
CA LEU A 35 36.45 -27.32 -36.41
C LEU A 35 37.46 -26.23 -36.80
N GLU A 36 38.67 -26.25 -36.22
CA GLU A 36 39.75 -25.29 -36.51
C GLU A 36 40.02 -25.19 -38.01
N ARG A 37 40.10 -26.36 -38.67
CA ARG A 37 40.42 -26.48 -40.09
C ARG A 37 39.29 -26.02 -41.01
N VAL A 38 38.04 -26.17 -40.57
CA VAL A 38 36.86 -25.60 -41.26
C VAL A 38 36.85 -24.08 -41.10
N THR A 39 37.27 -23.54 -39.96
CA THR A 39 37.32 -22.09 -39.74
C THR A 39 38.43 -21.36 -40.51
N GLU A 40 39.54 -22.02 -40.89
CA GLU A 40 40.59 -21.38 -41.69
C GLU A 40 40.19 -21.09 -43.16
N GLU A 41 39.32 -21.91 -43.77
CA GLU A 41 38.87 -21.69 -45.15
C GLU A 41 37.71 -20.68 -45.27
N LEU A 42 37.06 -20.33 -44.15
CA LEU A 42 35.88 -19.48 -44.12
C LEU A 42 36.26 -17.99 -44.03
N ARG A 43 35.92 -17.24 -45.08
CA ARG A 43 36.18 -15.80 -45.14
C ARG A 43 35.36 -15.02 -44.10
N TYR A 44 35.91 -13.87 -43.73
CA TYR A 44 35.29 -12.86 -42.87
C TYR A 44 33.85 -12.51 -43.30
N ASP A 45 33.07 -11.99 -42.35
CA ASP A 45 31.65 -11.57 -42.47
C ASP A 45 30.66 -12.75 -42.54
N SER A 46 30.63 -13.60 -41.50
CA SER A 46 29.62 -14.66 -41.31
C SER A 46 29.28 -14.86 -39.83
N LEU A 47 27.99 -15.06 -39.53
CA LEU A 47 27.47 -15.40 -38.20
C LEU A 47 27.18 -16.91 -38.15
N TYR A 48 27.63 -17.57 -37.08
CA TYR A 48 27.47 -19.02 -36.89
C TYR A 48 26.56 -19.33 -35.71
N TYR A 49 25.81 -20.42 -35.82
CA TYR A 49 24.93 -20.96 -34.79
C TYR A 49 25.02 -22.49 -34.81
N LEU A 50 25.36 -23.07 -33.66
CA LEU A 50 25.37 -24.51 -33.44
C LEU A 50 23.93 -24.97 -33.12
N LEU A 51 23.48 -26.04 -33.75
CA LEU A 51 22.11 -26.56 -33.61
C LEU A 51 22.03 -27.73 -32.61
N GLU A 52 22.72 -27.60 -31.47
CA GLU A 52 22.61 -28.48 -30.30
C GLU A 52 22.65 -27.64 -29.00
N PRO A 53 21.81 -27.93 -27.98
CA PRO A 53 21.07 -26.84 -27.31
C PRO A 53 21.67 -26.31 -25.99
N GLU A 54 23.00 -26.27 -25.82
CA GLU A 54 23.62 -25.69 -24.60
C GLU A 54 24.63 -24.54 -24.84
N TYR A 55 25.10 -24.28 -26.06
CA TYR A 55 26.27 -23.41 -26.28
C TYR A 55 26.08 -22.31 -27.34
N VAL A 56 26.33 -21.06 -26.95
CA VAL A 56 26.43 -19.90 -27.86
C VAL A 56 27.89 -19.45 -27.93
N VAL A 57 28.61 -19.83 -28.99
CA VAL A 57 30.01 -19.45 -29.20
C VAL A 57 30.08 -18.08 -29.88
N ILE A 58 30.58 -17.07 -29.16
CA ILE A 58 30.78 -15.71 -29.69
C ILE A 58 32.28 -15.42 -29.72
N ALA A 59 32.88 -15.40 -30.92
CA ALA A 59 34.31 -15.27 -31.10
C ALA A 59 34.72 -13.94 -31.77
N PRO A 60 35.08 -12.90 -31.02
CA PRO A 60 36.09 -11.95 -31.50
C PRO A 60 37.45 -12.66 -31.61
N THR A 61 38.37 -12.15 -32.41
CA THR A 61 39.62 -12.87 -32.79
C THR A 61 40.71 -12.91 -31.71
N ALA A 62 40.34 -12.82 -30.42
CA ALA A 62 41.22 -13.04 -29.28
C ALA A 62 40.38 -13.46 -28.04
N LEU A 63 40.76 -14.57 -27.42
CA LEU A 63 40.07 -15.32 -26.36
C LEU A 63 38.68 -15.87 -26.75
N MET A 64 38.57 -17.20 -26.72
CA MET A 64 37.29 -17.88 -26.50
C MET A 64 37.10 -18.04 -24.98
N ASP A 65 35.98 -17.56 -24.45
CA ASP A 65 35.52 -17.87 -23.09
C ASP A 65 34.13 -18.51 -23.16
N THR A 66 34.02 -19.75 -22.68
CA THR A 66 32.77 -20.54 -22.75
C THR A 66 31.89 -20.27 -21.53
N LEU A 67 30.89 -19.39 -21.67
CA LEU A 67 29.97 -19.02 -20.59
C LEU A 67 28.74 -19.94 -20.52
N LYS A 68 28.63 -20.76 -19.47
CA LYS A 68 27.41 -21.51 -19.16
C LYS A 68 26.39 -20.61 -18.45
N LEU A 69 25.35 -20.19 -19.18
CA LEU A 69 24.39 -19.19 -18.74
C LEU A 69 23.21 -19.81 -17.97
N SER A 70 23.06 -19.43 -16.70
CA SER A 70 21.84 -19.66 -15.92
C SER A 70 21.53 -18.39 -15.11
N ASN A 71 20.26 -17.97 -15.13
CA ASN A 71 19.72 -16.82 -14.39
C ASN A 71 20.46 -15.48 -14.60
N ILE A 72 20.46 -14.96 -15.85
CA ILE A 72 21.01 -13.63 -16.18
C ILE A 72 20.01 -12.80 -17.00
N ASP A 73 19.42 -11.77 -16.38
CA ASP A 73 18.47 -10.82 -17.01
C ASP A 73 19.15 -9.80 -17.95
N THR A 74 20.48 -9.70 -17.95
CA THR A 74 21.23 -8.70 -18.74
C THR A 74 22.64 -9.19 -19.05
N LEU A 75 22.90 -9.58 -20.29
CA LEU A 75 24.27 -9.71 -20.81
C LEU A 75 24.83 -8.33 -21.17
N LYS A 76 26.07 -8.08 -20.77
CA LYS A 76 26.85 -6.89 -21.14
C LYS A 76 28.09 -7.32 -21.91
N PHE A 77 28.30 -6.68 -23.05
CA PHE A 77 29.42 -7.00 -23.94
C PHE A 77 30.42 -5.86 -23.99
N PHE A 78 31.71 -6.21 -23.99
CA PHE A 78 32.83 -5.31 -24.21
C PHE A 78 33.43 -5.62 -25.57
N PHE A 79 33.25 -4.74 -26.55
CA PHE A 79 33.82 -4.86 -27.88
C PHE A 79 34.34 -3.50 -28.37
N PRO A 80 35.52 -3.43 -29.01
CA PRO A 80 35.94 -2.21 -29.68
C PRO A 80 35.02 -1.91 -30.89
N PRO A 81 34.71 -0.63 -31.18
CA PRO A 81 33.59 -0.29 -32.05
C PRO A 81 33.86 -0.54 -33.54
N LYS A 82 33.37 -1.68 -34.06
CA LYS A 82 33.16 -1.90 -35.49
C LYS A 82 31.84 -2.61 -35.78
N VAL A 83 30.90 -1.81 -36.32
CA VAL A 83 29.69 -2.18 -37.10
C VAL A 83 28.95 -3.46 -36.64
N LEU A 84 27.88 -3.28 -35.87
CA LEU A 84 26.77 -4.26 -35.87
C LEU A 84 25.80 -3.92 -37.00
N LEU A 85 25.41 -4.93 -37.77
CA LEU A 85 24.19 -4.93 -38.58
C LEU A 85 23.18 -5.85 -37.90
N VAL A 86 21.96 -5.36 -37.69
CA VAL A 86 20.84 -6.13 -37.14
C VAL A 86 19.72 -6.10 -38.16
N ASP A 87 19.40 -7.25 -38.75
CA ASP A 87 18.20 -7.38 -39.59
C ASP A 87 16.96 -7.52 -38.70
N VAL A 88 15.88 -6.81 -39.04
CA VAL A 88 14.67 -6.71 -38.22
C VAL A 88 13.44 -6.68 -39.14
N ASN A 89 12.90 -7.85 -39.44
CA ASN A 89 11.51 -8.05 -39.85
C ASN A 89 11.08 -9.49 -39.51
N HIS A 90 9.81 -9.77 -39.17
CA HIS A 90 8.60 -9.02 -39.47
C HIS A 90 7.64 -8.95 -38.27
N TYR A 91 6.91 -7.83 -38.16
CA TYR A 91 5.79 -7.61 -37.22
C TYR A 91 6.04 -7.75 -35.70
N ASN A 92 6.63 -6.68 -35.15
CA ASN A 92 6.21 -6.05 -33.89
C ASN A 92 6.76 -6.56 -32.54
N ASP A 93 7.82 -7.38 -32.55
CA ASP A 93 8.72 -7.57 -31.40
C ASP A 93 10.12 -7.03 -31.75
N SER A 94 10.69 -6.15 -30.91
CA SER A 94 11.93 -5.40 -31.20
C SER A 94 13.07 -5.71 -30.24
N ILE A 95 14.27 -5.95 -30.77
CA ILE A 95 15.53 -5.94 -30.01
C ILE A 95 16.03 -4.49 -29.94
N SER A 96 16.29 -3.98 -28.74
CA SER A 96 16.77 -2.61 -28.54
C SER A 96 18.26 -2.62 -28.17
N VAL A 97 19.07 -1.98 -29.01
CA VAL A 97 20.52 -1.83 -28.83
C VAL A 97 20.84 -0.43 -28.31
N TYR A 98 21.53 -0.33 -27.17
CA TYR A 98 22.00 0.94 -26.62
C TYR A 98 23.52 0.94 -26.51
N GLN A 99 24.17 1.93 -27.12
CA GLN A 99 25.58 2.19 -26.89
C GLN A 99 25.73 2.95 -25.56
N ALA A 100 26.34 2.31 -24.56
CA ALA A 100 26.49 2.87 -23.21
C ALA A 100 27.82 3.64 -23.04
N SER A 101 28.85 3.27 -23.82
CA SER A 101 30.11 4.01 -23.96
C SER A 101 30.77 3.74 -25.31
N THR A 102 31.99 4.23 -25.54
CA THR A 102 32.86 3.85 -26.66
C THR A 102 33.06 2.33 -26.78
N ASP A 103 33.04 1.62 -25.66
CA ASP A 103 33.52 0.23 -25.54
C ASP A 103 32.49 -0.72 -24.93
N THR A 104 31.26 -0.24 -24.69
CA THR A 104 30.17 -1.05 -24.09
C THR A 104 28.85 -0.88 -24.85
N MET A 105 28.22 -2.02 -25.12
CA MET A 105 26.86 -2.11 -25.65
C MET A 105 25.96 -2.89 -24.70
N GLU A 106 24.76 -2.36 -24.49
CA GLU A 106 23.69 -3.01 -23.74
C GLU A 106 22.62 -3.50 -24.72
N LEU A 107 22.42 -4.81 -24.76
CA LEU A 107 21.36 -5.46 -25.55
C LEU A 107 20.17 -5.74 -24.64
N ARG A 108 18.99 -5.23 -25.01
CA ARG A 108 17.73 -5.55 -24.32
C ARG A 108 16.85 -6.39 -25.23
N MET A 109 16.53 -7.60 -24.75
CA MET A 109 15.75 -8.61 -25.47
C MET A 109 14.45 -8.88 -24.70
N ASN A 110 13.36 -9.16 -25.42
CA ASN A 110 12.13 -9.66 -24.82
C ASN A 110 12.36 -11.12 -24.36
N PRO A 111 12.09 -11.52 -23.11
CA PRO A 111 12.34 -12.89 -22.63
C PRO A 111 11.62 -13.97 -23.45
N LYS A 112 10.56 -13.63 -24.19
CA LYS A 112 9.94 -14.52 -25.19
C LYS A 112 10.87 -15.03 -26.30
N PHE A 113 12.01 -14.38 -26.53
CA PHE A 113 13.02 -14.83 -27.50
C PHE A 113 14.02 -15.84 -26.94
N MET A 114 14.00 -16.11 -25.63
CA MET A 114 14.81 -17.19 -25.07
C MET A 114 14.15 -18.53 -25.41
N LEU A 115 14.81 -19.32 -26.25
CA LEU A 115 14.43 -20.71 -26.50
C LEU A 115 14.73 -21.53 -25.26
N VAL A 116 13.72 -21.66 -24.39
CA VAL A 116 13.77 -22.57 -23.24
C VAL A 116 13.73 -24.02 -23.76
N PRO A 117 14.66 -24.91 -23.35
CA PRO A 117 14.66 -26.30 -23.80
C PRO A 117 13.38 -27.05 -23.40
N GLU A 118 12.88 -27.93 -24.28
CA GLU A 118 11.74 -28.80 -23.97
C GLU A 118 12.07 -29.67 -22.74
N GLY A 119 11.24 -29.54 -21.70
CA GLY A 119 11.43 -30.21 -20.41
C GLY A 119 11.53 -29.25 -19.21
N TYR A 120 11.85 -27.98 -19.43
CA TYR A 120 11.75 -26.96 -18.38
C TYR A 120 10.33 -26.40 -18.28
N GLU A 121 9.58 -26.81 -17.24
CA GLU A 121 8.40 -26.03 -16.81
C GLU A 121 8.86 -24.67 -16.30
N VAL A 122 8.67 -23.64 -17.12
CA VAL A 122 8.78 -22.25 -16.66
C VAL A 122 7.60 -21.98 -15.74
N GLU A 123 7.84 -21.88 -14.42
CA GLU A 123 6.82 -21.42 -13.49
C GLU A 123 6.28 -20.06 -13.97
N PRO A 124 4.97 -19.92 -14.20
CA PRO A 124 4.42 -18.70 -14.78
C PRO A 124 4.51 -17.56 -13.75
N ASP A 125 5.22 -16.49 -14.11
CA ASP A 125 5.39 -15.22 -13.38
C ASP A 125 4.34 -15.01 -12.28
N GLU A 126 4.78 -14.98 -11.00
CA GLU A 126 3.88 -14.80 -9.85
C GLU A 126 2.94 -13.61 -10.09
N LYS A 127 1.64 -13.91 -10.24
CA LYS A 127 0.65 -12.94 -10.73
C LYS A 127 0.74 -11.65 -9.89
N PRO A 128 1.12 -10.51 -10.49
CA PRO A 128 1.64 -9.36 -9.74
C PRO A 128 0.66 -8.91 -8.66
N LYS A 129 1.09 -9.02 -7.40
CA LYS A 129 0.26 -8.83 -6.20
C LYS A 129 -0.07 -7.36 -5.99
N TYR A 130 -1.02 -6.85 -6.78
CA TYR A 130 -1.47 -5.46 -6.72
C TYR A 130 -2.21 -5.09 -5.43
N TRP A 131 -2.69 -6.07 -4.65
CA TRP A 131 -3.45 -5.85 -3.42
C TRP A 131 -2.63 -6.16 -2.17
N THR A 132 -2.61 -5.22 -1.23
CA THR A 132 -2.26 -5.46 0.18
C THR A 132 -3.49 -5.23 1.04
N HIS A 133 -3.62 -6.00 2.12
CA HIS A 133 -4.79 -5.93 3.01
C HIS A 133 -4.42 -6.33 4.43
N GLY A 134 -5.17 -5.85 5.39
CA GLY A 134 -5.00 -6.23 6.78
C GLY A 134 -6.13 -5.74 7.66
N GLY A 135 -5.96 -5.90 8.95
CA GLY A 135 -6.97 -5.57 9.92
C GLY A 135 -6.70 -6.17 11.29
N TYR A 136 -7.33 -5.60 12.29
CA TYR A 136 -7.18 -6.01 13.68
C TYR A 136 -8.49 -5.88 14.45
N LEU A 137 -8.57 -6.65 15.53
CA LEU A 137 -9.47 -6.42 16.64
C LEU A 137 -8.65 -5.86 17.81
N ARG A 138 -9.03 -4.71 18.35
CA ARG A 138 -8.44 -4.12 19.55
C ARG A 138 -9.49 -3.96 20.64
N VAL A 139 -9.06 -4.12 21.89
CA VAL A 139 -9.85 -3.77 23.08
C VAL A 139 -9.01 -2.81 23.92
N HIS A 140 -9.45 -1.56 23.96
CA HIS A 140 -8.90 -0.50 24.81
C HIS A 140 -9.61 -0.54 26.17
N MET A 141 -8.85 -0.54 27.25
CA MET A 141 -9.37 -0.55 28.62
C MET A 141 -8.70 0.53 29.46
N ALA A 142 -9.47 1.26 30.25
CA ALA A 142 -8.98 2.18 31.27
C ALA A 142 -9.83 2.03 32.54
N GLN A 143 -9.19 2.00 33.71
CA GLN A 143 -9.85 1.73 34.99
C GLN A 143 -9.34 2.65 36.09
N VAL A 144 -10.25 3.16 36.91
CA VAL A 144 -9.99 3.80 38.19
C VAL A 144 -10.66 2.98 39.28
N SER A 145 -9.92 2.55 40.30
CA SER A 145 -10.46 1.74 41.40
C SER A 145 -10.18 2.45 42.73
N LEU A 146 -11.24 2.84 43.43
CA LEU A 146 -11.19 3.58 44.68
C LEU A 146 -11.76 2.72 45.82
N THR A 147 -11.13 2.75 46.99
CA THR A 147 -11.60 2.04 48.19
C THR A 147 -11.20 2.86 49.40
N ASN A 148 -12.17 3.20 50.26
CA ASN A 148 -11.99 4.11 51.41
C ASN A 148 -11.32 5.45 51.06
N TRP A 149 -11.56 5.95 49.83
CA TRP A 149 -10.84 7.08 49.26
C TRP A 149 -11.45 8.43 49.65
N ASN A 150 -10.93 9.01 50.72
CA ASN A 150 -11.43 10.26 51.31
C ASN A 150 -11.36 11.52 50.41
N PRO A 151 -10.39 11.70 49.47
CA PRO A 151 -10.35 12.87 48.59
C PRO A 151 -11.49 13.00 47.55
N GLY A 152 -12.36 11.99 47.43
CA GLY A 152 -13.48 11.99 46.48
C GLY A 152 -13.12 11.48 45.07
N GLY A 153 -14.15 11.39 44.22
CA GLY A 153 -14.11 10.72 42.91
C GLY A 153 -14.86 9.39 42.91
N GLU A 154 -15.17 8.87 41.71
CA GLU A 154 -15.83 7.57 41.52
C GLU A 154 -14.86 6.51 40.98
N SER A 155 -15.13 5.24 41.28
CA SER A 155 -14.49 4.14 40.56
C SER A 155 -15.11 3.99 39.18
N SER A 156 -14.29 3.83 38.15
CA SER A 156 -14.74 3.75 36.76
C SER A 156 -14.03 2.67 35.96
N LEU A 157 -14.70 2.18 34.92
CA LEU A 157 -14.17 1.22 33.95
C LEU A 157 -14.68 1.58 32.55
N ASN A 158 -13.77 1.99 31.68
CA ASN A 158 -13.97 2.16 30.25
C ASN A 158 -13.49 0.90 29.52
N ALA A 159 -14.33 0.37 28.63
CA ALA A 159 -13.94 -0.66 27.67
C ALA A 159 -14.45 -0.27 26.27
N THR A 160 -13.53 -0.03 25.34
CA THR A 160 -13.82 0.27 23.93
C THR A 160 -13.26 -0.82 23.03
N THR A 161 -14.13 -1.48 22.28
CA THR A 161 -13.74 -2.44 21.23
C THR A 161 -13.65 -1.70 19.89
N GLU A 162 -12.57 -1.95 19.16
CA GLU A 162 -12.31 -1.41 17.82
C GLU A 162 -12.03 -2.58 16.85
N PHE A 163 -12.85 -2.72 15.82
CA PHE A 163 -12.59 -3.61 14.69
C PHE A 163 -12.21 -2.75 13.48
N LYS A 164 -11.09 -3.06 12.83
CA LYS A 164 -10.59 -2.30 11.67
C LYS A 164 -10.14 -3.25 10.58
N VAL A 165 -10.50 -2.95 9.34
CA VAL A 165 -9.99 -3.62 8.13
C VAL A 165 -9.60 -2.59 7.08
N TRP A 166 -8.60 -2.92 6.27
CA TRP A 166 -8.12 -2.07 5.20
C TRP A 166 -7.66 -2.91 4.00
N ALA A 167 -7.79 -2.33 2.80
CA ALA A 167 -7.32 -2.92 1.55
C ALA A 167 -6.80 -1.82 0.62
N SER A 168 -5.54 -1.91 0.21
CA SER A 168 -4.94 -1.03 -0.79
C SER A 168 -4.66 -1.79 -2.08
N LYS A 169 -5.00 -1.18 -3.21
CA LYS A 169 -4.69 -1.66 -4.56
C LYS A 169 -3.75 -0.69 -5.23
N LYS A 170 -2.57 -1.12 -5.67
CA LYS A 170 -1.64 -0.33 -6.46
C LYS A 170 -1.35 -1.02 -7.78
N LYS A 171 -1.80 -0.44 -8.90
CA LYS A 171 -1.54 -0.97 -10.25
C LYS A 171 -1.06 0.17 -11.17
N GLY A 172 0.23 0.15 -11.48
CA GLY A 172 0.88 1.23 -12.22
C GLY A 172 0.69 2.58 -11.52
N HIS A 173 0.19 3.57 -12.27
CA HIS A 173 -0.02 4.93 -11.78
C HIS A 173 -1.33 5.14 -10.99
N VAL A 174 -2.11 4.09 -10.70
CA VAL A 174 -3.36 4.17 -9.93
C VAL A 174 -3.26 3.42 -8.61
N GLU A 175 -3.68 4.09 -7.55
CA GLU A 175 -3.70 3.63 -6.17
C GLU A 175 -5.12 3.81 -5.61
N LEU A 176 -5.64 2.80 -4.91
CA LEU A 176 -6.99 2.80 -4.33
C LEU A 176 -6.91 2.18 -2.94
N GLU A 177 -7.05 3.00 -1.90
CA GLU A 177 -7.10 2.57 -0.50
C GLU A 177 -8.55 2.57 0.00
N ASN A 178 -8.94 1.52 0.70
CA ASN A 178 -10.22 1.41 1.40
C ASN A 178 -9.94 1.07 2.87
N ARG A 179 -10.69 1.66 3.80
CA ARG A 179 -10.62 1.43 5.24
C ARG A 179 -12.03 1.40 5.82
N MET A 180 -12.33 0.38 6.61
CA MET A 180 -13.50 0.34 7.49
C MET A 180 -13.03 0.20 8.93
N GLU A 181 -13.66 0.95 9.83
CA GLU A 181 -13.42 0.93 11.25
C GLU A 181 -14.75 1.01 12.00
N LEU A 182 -14.95 0.11 12.95
CA LEU A 182 -16.11 0.03 13.83
C LEU A 182 -15.60 0.18 15.27
N GLN A 183 -16.08 1.19 15.99
CA GLN A 183 -15.80 1.37 17.41
C GLN A 183 -17.09 1.34 18.23
N TYR A 184 -17.05 0.62 19.35
CA TYR A 184 -18.10 0.65 20.36
C TYR A 184 -17.48 0.66 21.75
N GLY A 185 -17.88 1.62 22.58
CA GLY A 185 -17.34 1.83 23.90
C GLY A 185 -18.41 2.07 24.94
N VAL A 186 -18.21 1.46 26.11
CA VAL A 186 -19.01 1.67 27.30
C VAL A 186 -18.11 2.11 28.45
N ILE A 187 -18.59 3.06 29.24
CA ILE A 187 -17.99 3.44 30.51
C ILE A 187 -18.99 3.16 31.64
N ARG A 188 -18.49 2.54 32.71
CA ARG A 188 -19.15 2.53 34.00
C ARG A 188 -18.49 3.59 34.89
N SER A 189 -19.28 4.43 35.56
CA SER A 189 -18.83 5.28 36.66
C SER A 189 -19.75 5.03 37.85
N GLY A 190 -19.18 4.54 38.96
CA GLY A 190 -19.96 4.07 40.11
C GLY A 190 -21.00 3.01 39.72
N GLN A 191 -22.27 3.42 39.71
CA GLN A 191 -23.40 2.59 39.25
C GLN A 191 -24.00 3.02 37.90
N LYS A 192 -23.57 4.15 37.33
CA LYS A 192 -23.98 4.59 35.98
C LYS A 192 -23.24 3.75 34.93
N LEU A 193 -23.94 3.36 33.87
CA LEU A 193 -23.38 2.72 32.68
C LEU A 193 -23.82 3.50 31.45
N GLU A 194 -22.85 3.99 30.68
CA GLU A 194 -23.05 4.96 29.61
C GLU A 194 -22.26 4.57 28.34
N LYS A 195 -22.79 4.94 27.17
CA LYS A 195 -22.12 4.73 25.88
C LYS A 195 -21.16 5.89 25.63
N ASN A 196 -19.85 5.67 25.78
CA ASN A 196 -18.84 6.73 25.60
C ASN A 196 -18.26 6.79 24.18
N ASN A 197 -18.47 5.76 23.37
CA ASN A 197 -17.98 5.71 21.99
C ASN A 197 -18.88 4.86 21.10
N ASP A 198 -19.17 5.35 19.90
CA ASP A 198 -20.01 4.73 18.88
C ASP A 198 -19.61 5.34 17.54
N GLN A 199 -18.96 4.56 16.67
CA GLN A 199 -18.49 5.06 15.39
C GLN A 199 -18.42 3.93 14.35
N ILE A 200 -19.16 4.08 13.26
CA ILE A 200 -18.82 3.51 11.95
C ILE A 200 -18.02 4.56 11.20
N TRP A 201 -16.81 4.21 10.74
CA TRP A 201 -15.97 5.07 9.90
C TRP A 201 -15.52 4.32 8.65
N LEU A 202 -15.94 4.79 7.49
CA LEU A 202 -15.55 4.31 6.17
C LEU A 202 -14.69 5.37 5.50
N VAL A 203 -13.58 4.96 4.88
CA VAL A 203 -12.74 5.85 4.07
C VAL A 203 -12.36 5.16 2.77
N SER A 204 -12.57 5.85 1.65
CA SER A 204 -12.12 5.44 0.32
C SER A 204 -11.27 6.54 -0.29
N ARG A 205 -10.04 6.21 -0.72
CA ARG A 205 -9.12 7.14 -1.38
C ARG A 205 -8.69 6.58 -2.72
N GLN A 206 -9.02 7.27 -3.80
CA GLN A 206 -8.55 6.95 -5.14
C GLN A 206 -7.53 8.00 -5.60
N SER A 207 -6.30 7.59 -5.89
CA SER A 207 -5.20 8.46 -6.28
C SER A 207 -4.61 8.03 -7.63
N ARG A 208 -4.44 8.97 -8.55
CA ARG A 208 -3.73 8.79 -9.83
C ARG A 208 -2.50 9.66 -9.88
N GLN A 209 -1.34 9.04 -10.08
CA GLN A 209 -0.07 9.73 -10.25
C GLN A 209 -0.09 10.65 -11.48
N ILE A 210 0.29 11.92 -11.30
CA ILE A 210 0.55 12.88 -12.39
C ILE A 210 2.06 13.06 -12.59
N THR A 211 2.83 13.10 -11.49
CA THR A 211 4.29 13.27 -11.52
C THR A 211 4.96 12.31 -10.53
N ASN A 212 6.29 12.29 -10.48
CA ASN A 212 7.03 11.50 -9.48
C ASN A 212 6.85 11.97 -8.03
N SER A 213 6.15 13.09 -7.78
CA SER A 213 5.90 13.64 -6.43
C SER A 213 4.42 13.92 -6.12
N TRP A 214 3.55 13.96 -7.14
CA TRP A 214 2.16 14.42 -7.03
C TRP A 214 1.17 13.44 -7.67
N GLN A 215 0.05 13.22 -6.97
CA GLN A 215 -1.10 12.44 -7.39
C GLN A 215 -2.35 13.32 -7.40
N LEU A 216 -3.20 13.25 -8.43
CA LEU A 216 -4.59 13.69 -8.32
C LEU A 216 -5.33 12.69 -7.42
N SER A 217 -6.09 13.16 -6.44
CA SER A 217 -6.76 12.29 -5.47
C SER A 217 -8.20 12.71 -5.22
N ALA A 218 -9.07 11.70 -5.15
CA ALA A 218 -10.39 11.77 -4.57
C ALA A 218 -10.37 11.06 -3.20
N LEU A 219 -11.01 11.65 -2.20
CA LEU A 219 -11.18 11.10 -0.86
C LEU A 219 -12.65 11.18 -0.45
N GLU A 220 -13.20 10.06 -0.03
CA GLU A 220 -14.48 9.92 0.63
C GLU A 220 -14.23 9.49 2.07
N ASP A 221 -14.73 10.26 3.05
CA ASP A 221 -14.66 9.96 4.48
C ASP A 221 -16.09 10.04 5.05
N PHE A 222 -16.66 8.89 5.41
CA PHE A 222 -18.01 8.75 5.93
C PHE A 222 -17.98 8.26 7.38
N ARG A 223 -18.64 8.99 8.28
CA ARG A 223 -18.66 8.74 9.74
C ARG A 223 -20.08 8.79 10.28
N THR A 224 -20.50 7.78 11.02
CA THR A 224 -21.81 7.79 11.69
C THR A 224 -21.82 6.97 12.99
N GLN A 225 -22.93 7.02 13.72
CA GLN A 225 -23.21 6.19 14.90
C GLN A 225 -24.24 5.12 14.54
N PHE A 226 -24.37 4.07 15.36
CA PHE A 226 -25.30 2.96 15.11
C PHE A 226 -26.23 2.57 16.27
N GLN A 227 -26.03 3.11 17.48
CA GLN A 227 -27.00 3.01 18.57
C GLN A 227 -27.53 4.38 19.01
N PRO A 228 -28.71 4.43 19.66
CA PRO A 228 -29.13 5.57 20.46
C PRO A 228 -28.02 6.09 21.38
N GLY A 229 -27.91 7.41 21.53
CA GLY A 229 -27.01 8.08 22.45
C GLY A 229 -27.76 9.05 23.34
N PHE A 230 -27.34 9.13 24.60
CA PHE A 230 -27.95 9.98 25.62
C PHE A 230 -26.87 10.71 26.43
N THR A 231 -27.03 12.01 26.63
CA THR A 231 -26.36 12.73 27.71
C THR A 231 -27.15 12.50 29.00
N ILE A 232 -26.48 12.17 30.10
CA ILE A 232 -27.09 12.11 31.43
C ILE A 232 -26.76 13.42 32.16
N ASN A 233 -27.78 14.17 32.56
CA ASN A 233 -27.64 15.41 33.29
C ASN A 233 -27.46 15.15 34.81
N ASP A 234 -27.13 16.17 35.60
CA ASP A 234 -26.89 16.04 37.05
C ASP A 234 -28.10 15.52 37.84
N ASP A 235 -29.32 15.81 37.38
CA ASP A 235 -30.58 15.29 37.93
C ASP A 235 -30.89 13.84 37.52
N ASN A 236 -29.99 13.21 36.75
CA ASN A 236 -30.12 11.91 36.08
C ASN A 236 -31.20 11.84 34.97
N SER A 237 -31.74 12.98 34.51
CA SER A 237 -32.52 13.01 33.28
C SER A 237 -31.65 12.66 32.06
N LYS A 238 -32.26 12.10 31.01
CA LYS A 238 -31.58 11.63 29.80
C LYS A 238 -31.98 12.45 28.59
N ASN A 239 -31.08 13.30 28.12
CA ASN A 239 -31.25 14.02 26.87
C ASN A 239 -30.81 13.14 25.70
N TYR A 240 -31.69 12.91 24.74
CA TYR A 240 -31.41 12.16 23.51
C TYR A 240 -30.55 13.00 22.56
N ILE A 241 -29.45 12.45 22.06
CA ILE A 241 -28.44 13.21 21.27
C ILE A 241 -28.03 12.56 19.96
N SER A 242 -28.20 11.24 19.80
CA SER A 242 -27.82 10.53 18.58
C SER A 242 -28.57 9.23 18.38
N ASN A 243 -28.55 8.72 17.15
CA ASN A 243 -29.12 7.44 16.73
C ASN A 243 -28.34 6.89 15.51
N PHE A 244 -28.75 5.72 15.00
CA PHE A 244 -28.30 5.22 13.70
C PHE A 244 -28.50 6.30 12.61
N MET A 245 -27.40 6.72 11.98
CA MET A 245 -27.40 7.80 10.97
C MET A 245 -28.01 9.14 11.43
N ALA A 246 -27.89 9.44 12.72
CA ALA A 246 -28.17 10.75 13.29
C ALA A 246 -27.08 11.11 14.34
N PRO A 247 -25.98 11.79 13.97
CA PRO A 247 -25.63 12.22 12.61
C PRO A 247 -24.94 11.13 11.78
N ALA A 248 -25.09 11.23 10.45
CA ALA A 248 -24.12 10.70 9.50
C ALA A 248 -23.42 11.87 8.81
N ASN A 249 -22.09 11.85 8.77
CA ASN A 249 -21.26 12.87 8.14
C ASN A 249 -20.52 12.27 6.96
N LEU A 250 -20.58 12.93 5.81
CA LEU A 250 -19.90 12.56 4.56
C LEU A 250 -19.02 13.73 4.12
N GLU A 251 -17.71 13.53 4.10
CA GLU A 251 -16.76 14.45 3.49
C GLU A 251 -16.27 13.90 2.14
N LEU A 252 -16.42 14.69 1.08
CA LEU A 252 -15.95 14.38 -0.27
C LEU A 252 -14.91 15.41 -0.68
N SER A 253 -13.67 14.99 -0.94
CA SER A 253 -12.54 15.89 -1.23
C SER A 253 -11.89 15.55 -2.57
N LEU A 254 -11.67 16.56 -3.41
CA LEU A 254 -10.93 16.46 -4.67
C LEU A 254 -9.71 17.39 -4.60
N GLY A 255 -8.52 16.82 -4.81
CA GLY A 255 -7.27 17.52 -4.52
C GLY A 255 -6.01 16.86 -5.05
N PHE A 256 -4.87 17.38 -4.60
CA PHE A 256 -3.55 16.88 -4.94
C PHE A 256 -2.89 16.27 -3.69
N SER A 257 -2.47 15.01 -3.80
CA SER A 257 -1.66 14.35 -2.79
C SER A 257 -0.17 14.44 -3.12
N TYR A 258 0.63 14.80 -2.11
CA TYR A 258 2.08 14.77 -2.16
C TYR A 258 2.59 13.49 -1.50
N ASN A 259 3.43 12.71 -2.20
CA ASN A 259 3.77 11.34 -1.82
C ASN A 259 5.28 11.08 -1.61
N ARG A 260 6.11 12.14 -1.54
CA ARG A 260 7.57 12.02 -1.33
C ARG A 260 7.98 11.83 0.13
N ILE A 261 7.12 12.15 1.08
CA ILE A 261 7.43 12.03 2.51
C ILE A 261 7.04 10.62 2.95
N LYS A 262 7.99 9.84 3.46
CA LYS A 262 7.73 8.48 3.96
C LYS A 262 6.68 8.55 5.09
N ASN A 263 5.71 7.66 5.04
CA ASN A 263 4.58 7.52 5.99
C ASN A 263 3.60 8.71 6.10
N LEU A 264 3.94 9.92 5.64
CA LEU A 264 3.05 11.08 5.68
C LEU A 264 2.28 11.26 4.36
N ASN A 265 0.97 11.01 4.42
CA ASN A 265 0.02 11.51 3.42
C ASN A 265 -0.20 13.02 3.64
N VAL A 266 -0.06 13.81 2.58
CA VAL A 266 -0.52 15.21 2.52
C VAL A 266 -1.48 15.34 1.35
N LEU A 267 -2.73 15.72 1.59
CA LEU A 267 -3.75 15.98 0.57
C LEU A 267 -4.26 17.43 0.71
N VAL A 268 -3.98 18.27 -0.29
CA VAL A 268 -4.55 19.62 -0.40
C VAL A 268 -5.72 19.56 -1.37
N SER A 269 -6.92 19.88 -0.90
CA SER A 269 -8.17 19.77 -1.66
C SER A 269 -8.80 21.13 -1.91
N PRO A 270 -8.63 21.73 -3.11
CA PRO A 270 -9.29 22.98 -3.48
C PRO A 270 -10.82 22.87 -3.50
N ILE A 271 -11.36 21.66 -3.70
CA ILE A 271 -12.79 21.37 -3.64
C ILE A 271 -13.01 20.30 -2.57
N LYS A 272 -13.76 20.64 -1.53
CA LYS A 272 -14.18 19.74 -0.46
C LYS A 272 -15.64 20.03 -0.08
N GLY A 273 -16.48 19.01 -0.14
CA GLY A 273 -17.84 19.02 0.40
C GLY A 273 -17.90 18.34 1.77
N LYS A 274 -18.72 18.88 2.67
CA LYS A 274 -19.08 18.29 3.97
C LYS A 274 -20.60 18.24 4.03
N VAL A 275 -21.18 17.05 4.21
CA VAL A 275 -22.64 16.84 4.30
C VAL A 275 -22.97 16.11 5.59
N THR A 276 -23.82 16.70 6.41
CA THR A 276 -24.33 16.12 7.66
C THR A 276 -25.79 15.75 7.43
N PHE A 277 -26.14 14.49 7.70
CA PHE A 277 -27.49 13.95 7.62
C PHE A 277 -28.02 13.63 9.02
N LEU A 278 -29.33 13.81 9.21
CA LEU A 278 -30.10 13.36 10.36
C LEU A 278 -31.28 12.53 9.83
N LEU A 279 -31.21 11.21 9.92
CA LEU A 279 -32.35 10.37 9.54
C LEU A 279 -33.46 10.38 10.61
N ASP A 280 -33.08 10.59 11.87
CA ASP A 280 -33.97 10.67 13.03
C ASP A 280 -34.82 11.96 13.01
N ASP A 281 -36.15 11.80 13.07
CA ASP A 281 -37.10 12.91 12.97
C ASP A 281 -37.11 13.82 14.20
N GLN A 282 -36.79 13.32 15.40
CA GLN A 282 -36.73 14.15 16.60
C GLN A 282 -35.48 15.04 16.54
N LEU A 283 -34.31 14.44 16.34
CA LEU A 283 -33.04 15.20 16.25
C LEU A 283 -33.04 16.19 15.08
N SER A 284 -33.77 15.89 13.99
CA SER A 284 -34.03 16.81 12.89
C SER A 284 -34.93 17.98 13.29
N GLN A 285 -36.02 17.75 14.03
CA GLN A 285 -36.89 18.82 14.54
C GLN A 285 -36.18 19.72 15.57
N ASP A 286 -35.36 19.13 16.45
CA ASP A 286 -34.59 19.83 17.48
C ASP A 286 -33.44 20.70 16.90
N GLY A 287 -33.16 20.62 15.59
CA GLY A 287 -32.07 21.36 14.93
C GLY A 287 -30.67 20.89 15.36
N ALA A 288 -30.55 19.61 15.72
CA ALA A 288 -29.33 19.06 16.28
C ALA A 288 -28.16 19.07 15.27
N HIS A 289 -26.92 18.95 15.80
CA HIS A 289 -25.69 18.82 15.00
C HIS A 289 -25.49 19.92 13.94
N GLY A 290 -26.07 21.11 14.18
CA GLY A 290 -25.98 22.27 13.30
C GLY A 290 -26.84 22.21 12.03
N VAL A 291 -27.77 21.25 11.93
CA VAL A 291 -28.77 21.19 10.84
C VAL A 291 -29.95 22.10 11.21
N GLU A 292 -30.53 22.80 10.22
CA GLU A 292 -31.72 23.63 10.47
C GLU A 292 -32.92 22.77 10.94
N ALA A 293 -33.66 23.25 11.93
CA ALA A 293 -34.83 22.58 12.49
C ALA A 293 -35.83 22.16 11.40
N GLY A 294 -36.20 20.88 11.39
CA GLY A 294 -37.08 20.26 10.41
C GLY A 294 -36.41 19.86 9.07
N LYS A 295 -35.09 20.09 8.89
CA LYS A 295 -34.34 19.57 7.74
C LYS A 295 -33.58 18.30 8.13
N LYS A 296 -33.50 17.34 7.21
CA LYS A 296 -32.75 16.07 7.39
C LYS A 296 -31.30 16.12 6.88
N PHE A 297 -30.85 17.23 6.31
CA PHE A 297 -29.45 17.39 5.93
C PHE A 297 -28.98 18.86 5.93
N ARG A 298 -27.67 19.04 6.09
CA ARG A 298 -26.91 20.28 5.88
C ARG A 298 -25.72 19.97 4.97
N SER A 299 -25.46 20.84 3.99
CA SER A 299 -24.33 20.69 3.06
C SER A 299 -23.48 21.96 3.02
N GLN A 300 -22.16 21.82 3.10
CA GLN A 300 -21.18 22.90 2.99
C GLN A 300 -20.19 22.58 1.88
N LEU A 301 -19.82 23.58 1.09
CA LEU A 301 -18.76 23.49 0.08
C LEU A 301 -17.61 24.43 0.47
N GLY A 302 -16.39 23.96 0.30
CA GLY A 302 -15.19 24.67 0.72
C GLY A 302 -13.92 24.05 0.14
N SER A 303 -12.81 24.29 0.83
CA SER A 303 -11.54 23.61 0.61
C SER A 303 -11.07 22.94 1.90
N GLY A 304 -9.98 22.16 1.83
CA GLY A 304 -9.40 21.54 3.02
C GLY A 304 -7.99 21.02 2.81
N ILE A 305 -7.34 20.72 3.93
CA ILE A 305 -6.05 20.03 3.98
C ILE A 305 -6.21 18.82 4.88
N PHE A 306 -5.84 17.65 4.40
CA PHE A 306 -5.78 16.42 5.17
C PHE A 306 -4.33 15.95 5.28
N LEU A 307 -3.84 15.86 6.52
CA LEU A 307 -2.55 15.29 6.87
C LEU A 307 -2.81 13.96 7.58
N ASP A 308 -2.10 12.91 7.21
CA ASP A 308 -2.22 11.57 7.80
C ASP A 308 -0.84 10.93 7.85
N LEU A 309 -0.18 11.05 9.01
CA LEU A 309 1.04 10.34 9.35
C LEU A 309 0.66 8.92 9.75
N LYS A 310 0.82 7.98 8.80
CA LYS A 310 0.69 6.55 9.05
C LYS A 310 1.64 6.12 10.16
N GLU A 311 1.24 5.09 10.90
CA GLU A 311 1.93 4.56 12.07
C GLU A 311 3.45 4.43 11.85
N THR A 312 4.22 5.19 12.63
CA THR A 312 5.66 5.36 12.46
C THR A 312 6.37 5.09 13.77
N GLU A 313 7.35 4.18 13.78
CA GLU A 313 8.21 3.96 14.94
C GLU A 313 9.13 5.18 15.15
N ILE A 314 8.96 5.89 16.26
CA ILE A 314 9.74 7.09 16.61
C ILE A 314 10.89 6.77 17.57
N LEU A 315 10.72 5.73 18.39
CA LEU A 315 11.72 5.11 19.26
C LEU A 315 11.40 3.60 19.32
N PRO A 316 12.34 2.72 19.69
CA PRO A 316 12.08 1.28 19.77
C PRO A 316 10.85 0.94 20.62
N ASN A 317 9.87 0.24 20.03
CA ASN A 317 8.56 -0.06 20.59
C ASN A 317 7.61 1.13 20.85
N ILE A 318 7.93 2.34 20.39
CA ILE A 318 7.07 3.53 20.53
C ILE A 318 6.66 4.02 19.14
N TYR A 319 5.37 3.88 18.83
CA TYR A 319 4.78 4.19 17.55
C TYR A 319 3.91 5.44 17.65
N TYR A 320 4.08 6.38 16.73
CA TYR A 320 3.29 7.59 16.62
C TYR A 320 2.42 7.55 15.37
N THR A 321 1.16 7.96 15.52
CA THR A 321 0.20 8.21 14.44
C THR A 321 -0.40 9.59 14.66
N SER A 322 -0.57 10.39 13.61
CA SER A 322 -1.18 11.72 13.72
C SER A 322 -1.99 12.04 12.47
N SER A 323 -3.19 12.57 12.63
CA SER A 323 -4.03 12.99 11.51
C SER A 323 -4.68 14.35 11.79
N VAL A 324 -4.53 15.28 10.85
CA VAL A 324 -5.14 16.61 10.89
C VAL A 324 -6.10 16.72 9.71
N ASN A 325 -7.39 16.94 9.99
CA ASN A 325 -8.37 17.29 8.97
C ASN A 325 -8.78 18.75 9.14
N LEU A 326 -8.45 19.59 8.14
CA LEU A 326 -8.86 20.99 8.07
C LEU A 326 -9.97 21.16 7.02
N PHE A 327 -10.96 21.99 7.33
CA PHE A 327 -12.03 22.39 6.40
C PHE A 327 -12.31 23.88 6.51
N ALA A 328 -12.36 24.58 5.37
CA ALA A 328 -12.68 26.00 5.27
C ALA A 328 -13.81 26.18 4.24
N GLY A 329 -15.04 26.43 4.72
CA GLY A 329 -16.21 26.64 3.87
C GLY A 329 -16.10 27.93 3.07
N PHE A 330 -16.45 27.93 1.79
CA PHE A 330 -16.30 29.12 0.92
C PHE A 330 -17.15 30.31 1.37
N GLN A 331 -18.25 30.06 2.09
CA GLN A 331 -19.12 31.09 2.66
C GLN A 331 -18.50 31.80 3.89
N ALA A 332 -17.51 31.17 4.54
CA ALA A 332 -16.91 31.64 5.79
C ALA A 332 -15.44 31.18 5.89
N PHE A 333 -14.62 31.54 4.91
CA PHE A 333 -13.28 30.94 4.72
C PHE A 333 -12.30 31.15 5.89
N SER A 334 -12.51 32.16 6.74
CA SER A 334 -11.75 32.40 7.97
C SER A 334 -12.13 31.47 9.14
N GLN A 335 -13.30 30.81 9.07
CA GLN A 335 -13.80 29.88 10.09
C GLN A 335 -13.34 28.46 9.76
N VAL A 336 -12.05 28.18 9.98
CA VAL A 336 -11.46 26.86 9.71
C VAL A 336 -11.87 25.87 10.80
N ALA A 337 -12.58 24.81 10.41
CA ALA A 337 -12.86 23.65 11.26
C ALA A 337 -11.66 22.69 11.27
N VAL A 338 -11.41 22.07 12.42
CA VAL A 338 -10.22 21.26 12.76
C VAL A 338 -10.65 19.98 13.50
N ASP A 339 -10.24 18.82 12.99
CA ASP A 339 -10.22 17.54 13.72
C ASP A 339 -8.77 17.03 13.71
N TRP A 340 -8.05 17.19 14.82
CA TRP A 340 -6.67 16.75 15.00
C TRP A 340 -6.61 15.59 15.99
N ARG A 341 -6.06 14.46 15.56
CA ARG A 341 -5.93 13.21 16.31
C ARG A 341 -4.47 12.81 16.42
N ASN A 342 -4.06 12.34 17.59
CA ASN A 342 -2.71 11.88 17.89
C ASN A 342 -2.79 10.61 18.74
N ASP A 343 -2.01 9.61 18.37
CA ASP A 343 -1.89 8.35 19.10
C ASP A 343 -0.41 7.99 19.29
N ILE A 344 0.00 7.79 20.54
CA ILE A 344 1.33 7.26 20.91
C ILE A 344 1.12 5.88 21.53
N ARG A 345 1.55 4.83 20.82
CA ARG A 345 1.45 3.44 21.25
C ARG A 345 2.79 2.90 21.73
N PHE A 346 2.82 2.50 22.99
CA PHE A 346 3.94 1.84 23.64
C PHE A 346 3.71 0.31 23.58
N ARG A 347 4.38 -0.38 22.66
CA ARG A 347 4.25 -1.83 22.48
C ARG A 347 4.94 -2.57 23.62
N VAL A 348 4.18 -3.35 24.40
CA VAL A 348 4.73 -4.22 25.46
C VAL A 348 5.08 -5.60 24.89
N ASN A 349 4.19 -6.17 24.07
CA ASN A 349 4.43 -7.40 23.31
C ASN A 349 3.48 -7.46 22.07
N ARG A 350 3.46 -8.58 21.35
CA ARG A 350 2.64 -8.73 20.12
C ARG A 350 1.11 -8.72 20.34
N TYR A 351 0.64 -8.84 21.58
CA TYR A 351 -0.78 -8.86 21.95
C TYR A 351 -1.20 -7.70 22.85
N MET A 352 -0.25 -6.91 23.36
CA MET A 352 -0.50 -5.91 24.40
C MET A 352 0.38 -4.67 24.24
N SER A 353 -0.26 -3.51 24.40
CA SER A 353 0.38 -2.20 24.34
C SER A 353 -0.34 -1.22 25.27
N THR A 354 0.30 -0.11 25.62
CA THR A 354 -0.37 1.06 26.21
C THR A 354 -0.53 2.10 25.12
N ASN A 355 -1.67 2.79 25.04
CA ASN A 355 -1.92 3.86 24.09
C ASN A 355 -2.24 5.16 24.83
N PHE A 356 -1.54 6.24 24.50
CA PHE A 356 -1.99 7.60 24.80
C PHE A 356 -2.64 8.17 23.55
N SER A 357 -3.94 8.46 23.61
CA SER A 357 -4.65 9.17 22.55
C SER A 357 -4.97 10.61 22.98
N SER A 358 -4.89 11.52 22.02
CA SER A 358 -5.31 12.91 22.18
C SER A 358 -6.04 13.36 20.92
N ARG A 359 -7.28 13.85 21.10
CA ARG A 359 -8.11 14.41 20.03
C ARG A 359 -8.53 15.83 20.39
N LEU A 360 -8.25 16.74 19.47
CA LEU A 360 -8.62 18.15 19.52
C LEU A 360 -9.61 18.42 18.39
N VAL A 361 -10.75 19.02 18.71
CA VAL A 361 -11.77 19.42 17.75
C VAL A 361 -12.14 20.88 17.97
N TYR A 362 -12.20 21.65 16.89
CA TYR A 362 -12.77 22.99 16.86
C TYR A 362 -13.58 23.15 15.58
N ASP A 363 -14.83 23.58 15.68
CA ASP A 363 -15.68 23.89 14.54
C ASP A 363 -16.52 25.13 14.92
N HIS A 364 -16.57 26.13 14.03
CA HIS A 364 -17.30 27.37 14.30
C HIS A 364 -18.82 27.20 14.14
N ASP A 365 -19.24 26.13 13.47
CA ASP A 365 -20.66 25.77 13.31
C ASP A 365 -21.22 24.94 14.47
N VAL A 366 -20.37 24.48 15.39
CA VAL A 366 -20.76 23.59 16.51
C VAL A 366 -20.76 24.36 17.81
N ALA A 367 -21.96 24.67 18.31
CA ALA A 367 -22.15 25.25 19.63
C ALA A 367 -21.87 24.21 20.73
N VAL A 368 -20.93 24.52 21.62
CA VAL A 368 -20.60 23.73 22.80
C VAL A 368 -21.18 24.44 24.02
N SER A 369 -22.00 23.74 24.79
CA SER A 369 -22.44 24.22 26.11
C SER A 369 -21.28 24.15 27.10
N ARG A 370 -21.13 25.21 27.91
CA ARG A 370 -20.05 25.36 28.90
C ARG A 370 -20.63 25.38 30.32
N ASP A 371 -19.78 25.09 31.30
CA ASP A 371 -20.13 25.02 32.73
C ASP A 371 -20.67 26.34 33.30
N ASP A 372 -20.38 27.48 32.64
CA ASP A 372 -20.90 28.81 32.96
C ASP A 372 -22.33 29.07 32.40
N GLY A 373 -22.95 28.07 31.78
CA GLY A 373 -24.27 28.16 31.14
C GLY A 373 -24.26 28.84 29.77
N THR A 374 -23.11 29.32 29.27
CA THR A 374 -23.00 29.86 27.91
C THR A 374 -22.91 28.74 26.87
N SER A 375 -23.27 29.05 25.63
CA SER A 375 -23.10 28.14 24.50
C SER A 375 -22.48 28.86 23.31
N GLY A 376 -21.73 28.13 22.49
CA GLY A 376 -21.10 28.63 21.26
C GLY A 376 -19.80 27.90 20.93
N PRO A 377 -19.07 28.31 19.87
CA PRO A 377 -17.85 27.63 19.45
C PRO A 377 -16.81 27.56 20.58
N ALA A 378 -16.26 26.37 20.81
CA ALA A 378 -15.24 26.13 21.82
C ALA A 378 -14.26 25.03 21.36
N LEU A 379 -13.05 25.07 21.92
CA LEU A 379 -12.07 24.02 21.73
C LEU A 379 -12.46 22.79 22.56
N GLN A 380 -12.74 21.67 21.90
CA GLN A 380 -13.01 20.39 22.55
C GLN A 380 -11.72 19.56 22.56
N MET A 381 -11.34 19.02 23.71
CA MET A 381 -10.17 18.16 23.83
C MET A 381 -10.49 16.90 24.62
N ARG A 382 -10.19 15.72 24.04
CA ARG A 382 -10.31 14.41 24.69
C ARG A 382 -8.93 13.77 24.75
N ASN A 383 -8.46 13.46 25.96
CA ASN A 383 -7.22 12.74 26.19
C ASN A 383 -7.51 11.44 26.94
N GLU A 384 -6.85 10.33 26.57
CA GLU A 384 -7.07 9.02 27.17
C GLU A 384 -5.76 8.23 27.22
N ILE A 385 -5.49 7.58 28.35
CA ILE A 385 -4.46 6.53 28.48
C ILE A 385 -5.19 5.21 28.68
N SER A 386 -4.96 4.25 27.78
CA SER A 386 -5.59 2.93 27.83
C SER A 386 -4.55 1.80 27.73
N LEU A 387 -4.84 0.68 28.40
CA LEU A 387 -4.23 -0.61 28.08
C LEU A 387 -4.96 -1.19 26.87
N VAL A 388 -4.22 -1.62 25.86
CA VAL A 388 -4.77 -2.07 24.57
C VAL A 388 -4.32 -3.48 24.28
N PHE A 389 -5.28 -4.40 24.29
CA PHE A 389 -5.11 -5.75 23.77
C PHE A 389 -5.35 -5.74 22.25
N ILE A 390 -4.53 -6.46 21.49
CA ILE A 390 -4.59 -6.49 20.02
C ILE A 390 -4.50 -7.93 19.49
N LEU A 391 -5.40 -8.24 18.55
CA LEU A 391 -5.32 -9.38 17.64
C LEU A 391 -5.17 -8.82 16.22
N ASP A 392 -3.96 -8.85 15.68
CA ASP A 392 -3.65 -8.39 14.33
C ASP A 392 -3.67 -9.56 13.33
N TYR A 393 -4.34 -9.36 12.20
CA TYR A 393 -4.52 -10.32 11.10
C TYR A 393 -3.90 -9.81 9.79
N SER A 394 -3.15 -8.70 9.83
CA SER A 394 -2.44 -8.12 8.69
C SER A 394 -1.33 -9.06 8.18
N LYS A 395 -1.11 -9.07 6.85
CA LYS A 395 -0.15 -9.93 6.14
C LYS A 395 0.67 -9.15 5.12
#